data_AF-A0A8C5WCR0-F1
#
_entry.id   AF-A0A8C5WCR0-F1
#
_cell.length_a   1.000
_cell.length_b   1.000
_cell.length_c   1.000
_cell.angle_alpha   90.00
_cell.angle_beta   90.00
_cell.angle_gamma   90.00
#
_symmetry.space_group_name_H-M   'P 1'
#
loop_
_entity.id
_entity.type
_entity.pdbx_description
1 polymer ?
#
loop_
_entity_poly.entity_id
_entity_poly.type
_entity_poly.pdbx_seq_one_letter_code
_entity_poly.pdbx_strand_id
1 'polypeptide(L)'
;MSTLSAVELEDLPVIIKFILHSVTPSDALEVISELRRSLDLESCVSVPPLHATQNRMKHKPHAGYGLFNSSKDCVSLLMDVIKSAVRFQKHTSEAWIKAIENVDTVSNHKVTDLIVLLILYSTNNNNSKKQVERVLRNKIRLGHISDQLLLSAFKNHSQVLRDYILSILSLAQTLLRSPEQSVVSFGSLMYKHTFSAYDSYCQQEVIGALVTHVCSGYPAEVDVALNVLTELVTLHSAAVALYAVFIKGILDYLDNLNIHQIRKLFQILSMLAFSKGREGGHIQVRFRIYFPIHAEGVQ
;
A
#
# COMPACT_ATOMS: atom_id res chain seq x y z
N MET A 1 9.86 29.12 7.72
CA MET A 1 9.94 27.86 6.96
C MET A 1 10.14 28.05 5.46
N SER A 2 10.14 29.29 4.96
CA SER A 2 10.36 29.66 3.55
C SER A 2 11.72 29.26 2.96
N THR A 3 12.67 28.78 3.78
CA THR A 3 13.99 28.31 3.37
C THR A 3 14.10 26.79 3.23
N LEU A 4 13.09 25.99 3.62
CA LEU A 4 13.17 24.52 3.60
C LEU A 4 13.37 23.93 2.20
N SER A 5 12.88 24.61 1.15
CA SER A 5 13.10 24.21 -0.24
C SER A 5 14.50 24.53 -0.78
N ALA A 6 15.27 25.35 -0.05
CA ALA A 6 16.64 25.75 -0.40
C ALA A 6 17.71 24.98 0.41
N VAL A 7 17.29 24.06 1.30
CA VAL A 7 18.18 23.24 2.12
C VAL A 7 18.68 22.06 1.30
N GLU A 8 19.95 21.69 1.48
CA GLU A 8 20.52 20.47 0.91
C GLU A 8 19.78 19.22 1.44
N LEU A 9 19.53 18.24 0.57
CA LEU A 9 18.80 17.02 0.92
C LEU A 9 19.38 16.30 2.15
N GLU A 10 20.68 16.40 2.40
CA GLU A 10 21.37 15.75 3.50
C GLU A 10 21.02 16.33 4.88
N ASP A 11 20.75 17.64 4.95
CA ASP A 11 20.44 18.35 6.20
C ASP A 11 18.94 18.33 6.55
N LEU A 12 18.09 18.00 5.58
CA LEU A 12 16.64 18.07 5.72
C LEU A 12 16.10 17.25 6.93
N PRO A 13 16.52 15.99 7.17
CA PRO A 13 16.06 15.23 8.34
C PRO A 13 16.45 15.88 9.67
N VAL A 14 17.63 16.52 9.76
CA VAL A 14 18.13 17.17 10.98
C VAL A 14 17.31 18.42 11.28
N ILE A 15 17.04 19.24 10.27
CA ILE A 15 16.23 20.45 10.41
C ILE A 15 14.81 20.08 10.83
N ILE A 16 14.23 19.05 10.20
CA ILE A 16 12.87 18.61 10.54
C ILE A 16 12.83 18.02 11.95
N LYS A 17 13.86 17.30 12.36
CA LYS A 17 14.00 16.85 13.75
C LYS A 17 13.99 18.04 14.70
N PHE A 18 14.78 19.08 14.43
CA PHE A 18 14.81 20.29 15.25
C PHE A 18 13.43 20.96 15.33
N ILE A 19 12.76 21.18 14.20
CA ILE A 19 11.42 21.76 14.12
C ILE A 19 10.46 20.95 15.00
N LEU A 20 10.38 19.64 14.79
CA LEU A 20 9.47 18.75 15.53
C LEU A 20 9.80 18.66 17.03
N HIS A 21 11.05 18.90 17.45
CA HIS A 21 11.40 18.97 18.87
C HIS A 21 11.00 20.31 19.52
N SER A 22 10.94 21.38 18.73
CA SER A 22 10.53 22.72 19.21
C SER A 22 9.00 22.93 19.27
N VAL A 23 8.21 22.01 18.69
CA VAL A 23 6.74 22.15 18.64
C VAL A 23 6.12 22.08 20.02
N THR A 24 5.35 23.11 20.38
CA THR A 24 4.55 23.18 21.61
C THR A 24 3.08 22.85 21.32
N PRO A 25 2.25 22.55 22.33
CA PRO A 25 0.83 22.30 22.11
C PRO A 25 0.07 23.49 21.50
N SER A 26 0.51 24.73 21.77
CA SER A 26 -0.16 25.95 21.29
C SER A 26 0.09 26.26 19.81
N ASP A 27 1.28 25.95 19.30
CA ASP A 27 1.68 26.26 17.92
C ASP A 27 1.69 25.02 17.01
N ALA A 28 1.48 23.83 17.56
CA ALA A 28 1.57 22.56 16.81
C ALA A 28 0.81 22.56 15.49
N LEU A 29 -0.45 23.00 15.48
CA LEU A 29 -1.24 22.95 14.24
C LEU A 29 -0.65 23.85 13.15
N GLU A 30 -0.21 25.05 13.51
CA GLU A 30 0.37 26.01 12.56
C GLU A 30 1.71 25.50 12.02
N VAL A 31 2.62 25.11 12.92
CA VAL A 31 3.95 24.63 12.59
C VAL A 31 3.88 23.36 11.74
N ILE A 32 2.99 22.41 12.08
CA ILE A 32 2.81 21.18 11.31
C ILE A 32 2.14 21.45 9.95
N SER A 33 1.19 22.37 9.88
CA SER A 33 0.57 22.74 8.59
C SER A 33 1.59 23.38 7.65
N GLU A 34 2.48 24.22 8.17
CA GLU A 34 3.57 24.82 7.41
C GLU A 34 4.64 23.80 7.00
N LEU A 35 5.02 22.91 7.92
CA LEU A 35 5.95 21.82 7.65
C LEU A 35 5.39 20.88 6.56
N ARG A 36 4.12 20.51 6.64
CA ARG A 36 3.44 19.70 5.62
C ARG A 36 3.46 20.38 4.25
N ARG A 37 3.16 21.69 4.18
CA ARG A 37 3.16 22.44 2.92
C ARG A 37 4.54 22.49 2.27
N SER A 38 5.58 22.68 3.07
CA SER A 38 6.97 22.74 2.61
C SER A 38 7.57 21.38 2.28
N LEU A 39 7.09 20.30 2.91
CA LEU A 39 7.53 18.95 2.59
C LEU A 39 6.97 18.48 1.24
N ASP A 40 7.88 18.24 0.29
CA ASP A 40 7.56 17.62 -0.99
C ASP A 40 8.54 16.49 -1.29
N LEU A 41 8.06 15.24 -1.18
CA LEU A 41 8.88 14.06 -1.41
C LEU A 41 9.20 13.84 -2.88
N GLU A 42 8.41 14.40 -3.81
CA GLU A 42 8.68 14.26 -5.25
C GLU A 42 9.96 15.02 -5.64
N SER A 43 10.25 16.13 -4.95
CA SER A 43 11.51 16.87 -5.09
C SER A 43 12.74 16.04 -4.70
N CYS A 44 12.58 15.08 -3.78
CA CYS A 44 13.67 14.21 -3.34
C CYS A 44 13.98 13.10 -4.36
N VAL A 45 13.00 12.68 -5.18
CA VAL A 45 13.14 11.56 -6.13
C VAL A 45 13.60 12.04 -7.53
N SER A 46 13.50 13.33 -7.81
CA SER A 46 13.72 13.94 -9.13
C SER A 46 15.19 14.14 -9.52
N VAL A 47 16.01 13.08 -9.51
CA VAL A 47 17.33 13.09 -10.16
C VAL A 47 17.30 12.11 -11.34
N PRO A 48 17.24 12.60 -12.61
CA PRO A 48 17.35 11.72 -13.76
C PRO A 48 18.74 11.08 -13.82
N PRO A 49 18.89 9.83 -14.30
CA PRO A 49 20.19 9.32 -14.69
C PRO A 49 20.66 10.13 -15.90
N LEU A 50 21.53 11.12 -15.67
CA LEU A 50 22.17 11.84 -16.76
C LEU A 50 22.91 10.80 -17.61
N HIS A 51 22.48 10.70 -18.87
CA HIS A 51 23.15 9.96 -19.92
C HIS A 51 24.63 10.31 -19.90
N ALA A 52 25.47 9.34 -19.50
CA ALA A 52 26.91 9.45 -19.61
C ALA A 52 27.27 9.54 -21.09
N THR A 53 27.49 10.76 -21.58
CA THR A 53 28.23 11.00 -22.81
C THR A 53 29.64 10.48 -22.57
N GLN A 54 29.97 9.35 -23.22
CA GLN A 54 31.31 8.78 -23.19
C GLN A 54 32.29 9.80 -23.78
N ASN A 55 33.04 10.50 -22.93
CA ASN A 55 34.29 11.10 -23.33
C ASN A 55 35.41 10.53 -22.45
N ARG A 56 36.19 9.63 -23.06
CA ARG A 56 37.36 8.99 -22.48
C ARG A 56 38.42 10.04 -22.17
N MET A 57 38.68 10.33 -20.89
CA MET A 57 40.04 10.61 -20.42
C MET A 57 40.24 10.02 -19.02
N LYS A 58 41.35 9.28 -18.90
CA LYS A 58 41.74 8.42 -17.78
C LYS A 58 42.06 9.23 -16.52
N HIS A 59 41.28 9.09 -15.46
CA HIS A 59 41.75 9.26 -14.08
C HIS A 59 40.97 8.31 -13.13
N LYS A 60 41.66 7.93 -12.04
CA LYS A 60 41.43 6.82 -11.07
C LYS A 60 39.97 6.50 -10.67
N PRO A 61 39.65 5.23 -10.33
CA PRO A 61 38.34 4.88 -9.79
C PRO A 61 38.26 5.31 -8.32
N HIS A 62 37.48 6.34 -8.03
CA HIS A 62 36.80 6.46 -6.75
C HIS A 62 35.34 6.05 -6.97
N ALA A 63 34.87 5.16 -6.09
CA ALA A 63 33.61 4.45 -6.19
C ALA A 63 32.42 5.40 -6.30
N GLY A 64 31.86 5.52 -7.49
CA GLY A 64 30.56 6.16 -7.73
C GLY A 64 29.43 5.22 -7.32
N TYR A 65 29.09 5.22 -6.03
CA TYR A 65 27.94 4.50 -5.45
C TYR A 65 26.97 5.42 -4.66
N GLY A 66 27.10 6.76 -4.76
CA GLY A 66 26.51 7.67 -3.77
C GLY A 66 25.14 8.32 -4.09
N LEU A 67 24.86 8.71 -5.34
CA LEU A 67 23.74 9.66 -5.57
C LEU A 67 22.34 9.02 -5.50
N PHE A 68 22.17 7.79 -5.99
CA PHE A 68 20.85 7.15 -6.06
C PHE A 68 20.40 6.56 -4.70
N ASN A 69 21.35 6.33 -3.81
CA ASN A 69 21.09 5.88 -2.44
C ASN A 69 20.80 7.07 -1.51
N SER A 70 21.54 8.18 -1.65
CA SER A 70 21.42 9.34 -0.75
C SER A 70 19.99 9.90 -0.66
N SER A 71 19.25 10.03 -1.78
CA SER A 71 17.88 10.54 -1.73
C SER A 71 16.89 9.58 -1.07
N LYS A 72 17.02 8.27 -1.33
CA LYS A 72 16.18 7.24 -0.70
C LYS A 72 16.46 7.13 0.79
N ASP A 73 17.74 7.18 1.16
CA ASP A 73 18.20 7.18 2.54
C ASP A 73 17.69 8.43 3.28
N CYS A 74 17.69 9.60 2.62
CA CYS A 74 17.10 10.83 3.15
C CYS A 74 15.59 10.70 3.43
N VAL A 75 14.80 10.20 2.47
CA VAL A 75 13.35 10.03 2.68
C VAL A 75 13.07 9.03 3.81
N SER A 76 13.84 7.94 3.89
CA SER A 76 13.72 6.98 4.99
C SER A 76 13.99 7.64 6.35
N LEU A 77 15.10 8.38 6.46
CA LEU A 77 15.47 9.10 7.68
C LEU A 77 14.42 10.15 8.07
N LEU A 78 13.86 10.85 7.08
CA LEU A 78 12.78 11.80 7.30
C LEU A 78 11.54 11.11 7.90
N MET A 79 11.15 9.95 7.35
CA MET A 79 10.01 9.19 7.89
C MET A 79 10.30 8.67 9.30
N ASP A 80 11.52 8.27 9.62
CA ASP A 80 11.91 7.87 10.97
C ASP A 80 11.84 9.04 11.96
N VAL A 81 12.29 10.23 11.55
CA VAL A 81 12.17 11.45 12.35
C VAL A 81 10.70 11.78 12.63
N ILE A 82 9.83 11.75 11.62
CA ILE A 82 8.39 11.99 11.77
C ILE A 82 7.75 10.92 12.65
N LYS A 83 8.06 9.64 12.41
CA LYS A 83 7.56 8.48 13.18
C LYS A 83 7.92 8.60 14.65
N SER A 84 9.17 8.96 14.96
CA SER A 84 9.60 9.21 16.33
C SER A 84 8.82 10.36 16.96
N ALA A 85 8.68 11.49 16.26
CA ALA A 85 7.96 12.64 16.79
C ALA A 85 6.49 12.32 17.11
N VAL A 86 5.75 11.73 16.17
CA VAL A 86 4.32 11.42 16.39
C VAL A 86 4.10 10.29 17.40
N ARG A 87 5.10 9.40 17.59
CA ARG A 87 5.03 8.34 18.60
C ARG A 87 5.15 8.88 20.02
N PHE A 88 6.03 9.85 20.25
CA PHE A 88 6.34 10.36 21.60
C PHE A 88 5.62 11.66 21.95
N GLN A 89 5.13 12.42 20.97
CA GLN A 89 4.47 13.70 21.16
C GLN A 89 3.02 13.65 20.67
N LYS A 90 2.08 13.50 21.60
CA LYS A 90 0.65 13.38 21.29
C LYS A 90 0.12 14.60 20.52
N HIS A 91 0.47 15.81 20.96
CA HIS A 91 0.04 17.05 20.30
C HIS A 91 0.50 17.11 18.84
N THR A 92 1.71 16.63 18.55
CA THR A 92 2.24 16.53 17.18
C THR A 92 1.44 15.54 16.34
N SER A 93 1.06 14.39 16.88
CA SER A 93 0.22 13.43 16.17
C SER A 93 -1.18 13.98 15.84
N GLU A 94 -1.82 14.66 16.78
CA GLU A 94 -3.14 15.27 16.60
C GLU A 94 -3.10 16.44 15.61
N ALA A 95 -2.04 17.25 15.67
CA ALA A 95 -1.79 18.34 14.74
C ALA A 95 -1.60 17.83 13.30
N TRP A 96 -0.87 16.74 13.08
CA TRP A 96 -0.71 16.15 11.74
C TRP A 96 -2.04 15.64 11.16
N ILE A 97 -2.84 14.93 11.96
CA ILE A 97 -4.17 14.46 11.53
C ILE A 97 -5.03 15.65 11.12
N LYS A 98 -5.09 16.70 11.97
CA LYS A 98 -5.90 17.89 11.72
C LYS A 98 -5.38 18.70 10.54
N ALA A 99 -4.07 18.81 10.35
CA ALA A 99 -3.47 19.48 9.20
C ALA A 99 -3.85 18.80 7.88
N ILE A 100 -3.88 17.46 7.83
CA ILE A 100 -4.34 16.70 6.66
C ILE A 100 -5.86 16.80 6.51
N GLU A 101 -6.62 16.75 7.61
CA GLU A 101 -8.08 16.90 7.62
C GLU A 101 -8.54 18.26 7.09
N ASN A 102 -7.78 19.34 7.32
CA ASN A 102 -8.10 20.69 6.87
C ASN A 102 -7.84 20.93 5.37
N VAL A 103 -7.24 19.99 4.64
CA VAL A 103 -6.91 20.16 3.21
C VAL A 103 -8.13 19.88 2.34
N ASP A 104 -8.70 20.91 1.76
CA ASP A 104 -9.97 20.86 1.03
C ASP A 104 -9.81 20.74 -0.50
N THR A 105 -8.57 20.72 -0.98
CA THR A 105 -8.24 20.86 -2.40
C THR A 105 -7.39 19.68 -2.87
N VAL A 106 -7.81 19.03 -3.96
CA VAL A 106 -7.16 17.83 -4.50
C VAL A 106 -5.67 18.07 -4.79
N SER A 107 -5.34 19.22 -5.41
CA SER A 107 -3.96 19.60 -5.77
C SER A 107 -3.04 19.80 -4.57
N ASN A 108 -3.60 19.99 -3.38
CA ASN A 108 -2.83 20.25 -2.18
C ASN A 108 -2.53 18.98 -1.38
N HIS A 109 -3.10 17.83 -1.77
CA HIS A 109 -2.72 16.54 -1.22
C HIS A 109 -1.47 15.98 -1.91
N LYS A 110 -0.52 15.51 -1.10
CA LYS A 110 0.77 14.96 -1.56
C LYS A 110 0.95 13.53 -1.08
N VAL A 111 1.87 12.78 -1.70
CA VAL A 111 2.23 11.42 -1.26
C VAL A 111 2.66 11.40 0.21
N THR A 112 3.30 12.47 0.68
CA THR A 112 3.65 12.67 2.09
C THR A 112 2.45 12.48 3.02
N ASP A 113 1.26 12.94 2.64
CA ASP A 113 0.06 12.80 3.47
C ASP A 113 -0.31 11.34 3.69
N LEU A 114 -0.25 10.53 2.62
CA LEU A 114 -0.54 9.10 2.69
C LEU A 114 0.48 8.39 3.60
N ILE A 115 1.77 8.68 3.42
CA ILE A 115 2.82 8.06 4.23
C ILE A 115 2.68 8.47 5.70
N VAL A 116 2.41 9.74 5.99
CA VAL A 116 2.21 10.22 7.37
C VAL A 116 0.95 9.60 8.00
N LEU A 117 -0.15 9.48 7.27
CA LEU A 117 -1.34 8.76 7.76
C LEU A 117 -1.02 7.28 8.09
N LEU A 118 -0.21 6.60 7.27
CA LEU A 118 0.25 5.23 7.53
C LEU A 118 1.17 5.16 8.76
N ILE A 119 2.08 6.11 8.92
CA ILE A 119 2.93 6.23 10.11
C ILE A 119 2.05 6.37 11.36
N LEU A 120 1.13 7.33 11.35
CA LEU A 120 0.19 7.57 12.46
C LEU A 120 -0.61 6.31 12.79
N TYR A 121 -1.14 5.62 11.77
CA TYR A 121 -1.84 4.35 11.95
C TYR A 121 -0.96 3.26 12.59
N SER A 122 0.30 3.17 12.18
CA SER A 122 1.25 2.13 12.65
C SER A 122 1.73 2.32 14.09
N THR A 123 1.68 3.55 14.63
CA THR A 123 2.21 3.86 15.98
C THR A 123 1.34 3.34 17.15
N ASN A 124 0.33 2.52 16.87
CA ASN A 124 -0.46 1.75 17.84
C ASN A 124 -1.19 2.56 18.94
N ASN A 125 -1.45 3.85 18.71
CA ASN A 125 -2.42 4.59 19.51
C ASN A 125 -3.84 4.36 18.94
N ASN A 126 -4.68 3.60 19.65
CA ASN A 126 -6.03 3.23 19.19
C ASN A 126 -6.90 4.44 18.81
N ASN A 127 -6.74 5.58 19.51
CA ASN A 127 -7.47 6.80 19.17
C ASN A 127 -6.99 7.39 17.83
N SER A 128 -5.68 7.40 17.61
CA SER A 128 -5.08 7.85 16.35
C SER A 128 -5.50 6.97 15.17
N LYS A 129 -5.52 5.64 15.34
CA LYS A 129 -6.00 4.70 14.29
C LYS A 129 -7.40 5.04 13.82
N LYS A 130 -8.37 5.17 14.74
CA LYS A 130 -9.75 5.50 14.39
C LYS A 130 -9.88 6.86 13.69
N GLN A 131 -9.11 7.85 14.12
CA GLN A 131 -9.07 9.17 13.50
C GLN A 131 -8.48 9.11 12.09
N VAL A 132 -7.37 8.40 11.89
CA VAL A 132 -6.75 8.19 10.57
C VAL A 132 -7.74 7.53 9.62
N GLU A 133 -8.40 6.45 10.04
CA GLU A 133 -9.39 5.79 9.19
C GLU A 133 -10.56 6.72 8.85
N ARG A 134 -11.04 7.53 9.80
CA ARG A 134 -12.11 8.52 9.57
C ARG A 134 -11.67 9.56 8.53
N VAL A 135 -10.49 10.16 8.72
CA VAL A 135 -9.96 11.18 7.81
C VAL A 135 -9.75 10.59 6.43
N LEU A 136 -9.09 9.43 6.32
CA LEU A 136 -8.83 8.79 5.04
C LEU A 136 -10.14 8.46 4.30
N ARG A 137 -11.13 7.87 4.98
CA ARG A 137 -12.46 7.61 4.38
C ARG A 137 -13.10 8.88 3.84
N ASN A 138 -13.11 9.95 4.63
CA ASN A 138 -13.69 11.23 4.21
C ASN A 138 -12.94 11.82 3.00
N LYS A 139 -11.60 11.76 2.99
CA LYS A 139 -10.80 12.28 1.87
C LYS A 139 -10.97 11.47 0.59
N ILE A 140 -11.11 10.16 0.68
CA ILE A 140 -11.42 9.30 -0.47
C ILE A 140 -12.82 9.64 -1.01
N ARG A 141 -13.82 9.76 -0.13
CA ARG A 141 -15.20 10.08 -0.52
C ARG A 141 -15.30 11.41 -1.27
N LEU A 142 -14.54 12.41 -0.82
CA LEU A 142 -14.47 13.72 -1.45
C LEU A 142 -13.58 13.75 -2.71
N GLY A 143 -12.90 12.65 -3.05
CA GLY A 143 -11.97 12.58 -4.18
C GLY A 143 -10.65 13.33 -3.96
N HIS A 144 -10.37 13.75 -2.73
CA HIS A 144 -9.15 14.51 -2.37
C HIS A 144 -7.92 13.61 -2.33
N ILE A 145 -8.08 12.38 -1.84
CA ILE A 145 -7.08 11.32 -1.94
C ILE A 145 -7.52 10.38 -3.06
N SER A 146 -6.79 10.43 -4.18
CA SER A 146 -7.15 9.73 -5.41
C SER A 146 -6.37 8.44 -5.59
N ASP A 147 -6.89 7.57 -6.47
CA ASP A 147 -6.21 6.34 -6.90
C ASP A 147 -4.83 6.62 -7.51
N GLN A 148 -4.68 7.76 -8.19
CA GLN A 148 -3.39 8.20 -8.75
C GLN A 148 -2.39 8.56 -7.65
N LEU A 149 -2.83 9.22 -6.58
CA LEU A 149 -1.96 9.54 -5.45
C LEU A 149 -1.45 8.27 -4.76
N LEU A 150 -2.34 7.28 -4.60
CA LEU A 150 -1.99 5.97 -4.07
C LEU A 150 -0.98 5.26 -4.99
N LEU A 151 -1.24 5.23 -6.30
CA LEU A 151 -0.34 4.62 -7.27
C LEU A 151 1.05 5.29 -7.26
N SER A 152 1.11 6.62 -7.21
CA SER A 152 2.36 7.37 -7.11
C SER A 152 3.12 7.02 -5.83
N ALA A 153 2.44 6.84 -4.69
CA ALA A 153 3.06 6.40 -3.45
C ALA A 153 3.74 5.04 -3.60
N PHE A 154 3.04 4.04 -4.14
CA PHE A 154 3.59 2.69 -4.36
C PHE A 154 4.70 2.67 -5.43
N LYS A 155 4.63 3.50 -6.46
CA LYS A 155 5.66 3.55 -7.52
C LYS A 155 6.94 4.25 -7.05
N ASN A 156 6.81 5.40 -6.40
CA ASN A 156 7.93 6.29 -6.14
C ASN A 156 8.55 6.07 -4.74
N HIS A 157 7.80 5.50 -3.80
CA HIS A 157 8.22 5.34 -2.40
C HIS A 157 8.00 3.92 -1.85
N SER A 158 8.06 2.89 -2.71
CA SER A 158 7.85 1.48 -2.33
C SER A 158 8.76 1.04 -1.16
N GLN A 159 10.03 1.44 -1.16
CA GLN A 159 10.97 1.04 -0.11
C GLN A 159 10.54 1.53 1.28
N VAL A 160 10.01 2.75 1.38
CA VAL A 160 9.50 3.32 2.64
C VAL A 160 8.20 2.64 3.04
N LEU A 161 7.29 2.44 2.09
CA LEU A 161 6.01 1.79 2.34
C LEU A 161 6.16 0.32 2.78
N ARG A 162 7.27 -0.33 2.43
CA ARG A 162 7.59 -1.71 2.85
C ARG A 162 7.56 -1.90 4.36
N ASP A 163 7.97 -0.90 5.14
CA ASP A 163 7.97 -0.98 6.60
C ASP A 163 6.57 -0.91 7.21
N TYR A 164 5.57 -0.57 6.41
CA TYR A 164 4.19 -0.34 6.85
C TYR A 164 3.20 -1.33 6.22
N ILE A 165 3.67 -2.42 5.59
CA ILE A 165 2.80 -3.39 4.87
C ILE A 165 1.65 -3.90 5.73
N LEU A 166 1.92 -4.36 6.96
CA LEU A 166 0.85 -4.85 7.85
C LEU A 166 -0.16 -3.75 8.20
N SER A 167 0.28 -2.49 8.30
CA SER A 167 -0.60 -1.33 8.52
C SER A 167 -1.42 -1.02 7.27
N ILE A 168 -0.83 -1.11 6.08
CA ILE A 168 -1.52 -0.96 4.79
C ILE A 168 -2.61 -2.03 4.65
N LEU A 169 -2.31 -3.30 4.93
CA LEU A 169 -3.28 -4.40 4.85
C LEU A 169 -4.41 -4.25 5.88
N SER A 170 -4.06 -3.91 7.13
CA SER A 170 -5.06 -3.62 8.17
C SER A 170 -5.98 -2.45 7.80
N LEU A 171 -5.44 -1.41 7.19
CA LEU A 171 -6.24 -0.28 6.72
C LEU A 171 -7.13 -0.69 5.55
N ALA A 172 -6.59 -1.39 4.55
CA ALA A 172 -7.34 -1.92 3.42
C ALA A 172 -8.52 -2.79 3.89
N GLN A 173 -8.29 -3.68 4.87
CA GLN A 173 -9.32 -4.49 5.50
C GLN A 173 -10.48 -3.63 6.05
N THR A 174 -10.16 -2.55 6.78
CA THR A 174 -11.19 -1.63 7.29
C THR A 174 -11.92 -0.90 6.16
N LEU A 175 -11.23 -0.52 5.08
CA LEU A 175 -11.85 0.17 3.94
C LEU A 175 -12.78 -0.74 3.13
N LEU A 176 -12.46 -2.03 2.99
CA LEU A 176 -13.31 -3.02 2.30
C LEU A 176 -14.68 -3.22 2.98
N ARG A 177 -14.77 -2.92 4.28
CA ARG A 177 -16.01 -3.01 5.07
C ARG A 177 -16.84 -1.73 5.03
N SER A 178 -16.43 -0.74 4.24
CA SER A 178 -17.17 0.51 4.08
C SER A 178 -18.46 0.29 3.28
N PRO A 179 -19.56 0.99 3.59
CA PRO A 179 -20.74 1.00 2.73
C PRO A 179 -20.53 1.82 1.43
N GLU A 180 -19.44 2.59 1.33
CA GLU A 180 -19.18 3.51 0.22
C GLU A 180 -18.28 2.87 -0.83
N GLN A 181 -18.78 2.77 -2.07
CA GLN A 181 -18.08 2.10 -3.16
C GLN A 181 -16.71 2.70 -3.48
N SER A 182 -16.54 4.03 -3.39
CA SER A 182 -15.24 4.68 -3.61
C SER A 182 -14.20 4.25 -2.58
N VAL A 183 -14.60 4.13 -1.32
CA VAL A 183 -13.76 3.66 -0.22
C VAL A 183 -13.39 2.18 -0.38
N VAL A 184 -14.36 1.34 -0.74
CA VAL A 184 -14.15 -0.08 -1.02
C VAL A 184 -13.19 -0.28 -2.20
N SER A 185 -13.36 0.51 -3.27
CA SER A 185 -12.48 0.51 -4.44
C SER A 185 -11.06 0.89 -4.07
N PHE A 186 -10.88 1.93 -3.24
CA PHE A 186 -9.57 2.35 -2.76
C PHE A 186 -8.88 1.26 -1.93
N GLY A 187 -9.60 0.63 -0.99
CA GLY A 187 -9.05 -0.52 -0.24
C GLY A 187 -8.68 -1.71 -1.14
N SER A 188 -9.45 -1.95 -2.20
CA SER A 188 -9.14 -2.97 -3.21
C SER A 188 -7.85 -2.65 -3.96
N LEU A 189 -7.63 -1.37 -4.32
CA LEU A 189 -6.38 -0.91 -4.93
C LEU A 189 -5.19 -1.07 -3.99
N MET A 190 -5.35 -0.87 -2.68
CA MET A 190 -4.28 -1.10 -1.71
C MET A 190 -3.80 -2.55 -1.73
N TYR A 191 -4.71 -3.53 -1.75
CA TYR A 191 -4.32 -4.94 -1.91
C TYR A 191 -3.62 -5.22 -3.23
N LYS A 192 -4.16 -4.69 -4.34
CA LYS A 192 -3.58 -4.89 -5.69
C LYS A 192 -2.18 -4.31 -5.79
N HIS A 193 -1.98 -3.06 -5.38
CA HIS A 193 -0.68 -2.42 -5.40
C HIS A 193 0.32 -3.10 -4.47
N THR A 194 -0.12 -3.57 -3.30
CA THR A 194 0.74 -4.35 -2.39
C THR A 194 1.19 -5.65 -3.03
N PHE A 195 0.29 -6.40 -3.67
CA PHE A 195 0.65 -7.64 -4.34
C PHE A 195 1.64 -7.41 -5.51
N SER A 196 1.39 -6.39 -6.33
CA SER A 196 2.20 -6.11 -7.51
C SER A 196 3.57 -5.51 -7.19
N ALA A 197 3.71 -4.77 -6.09
CA ALA A 197 4.93 -4.01 -5.80
C ALA A 197 5.97 -4.77 -4.96
N TYR A 198 5.57 -5.80 -4.22
CA TYR A 198 6.42 -6.44 -3.21
C TYR A 198 6.66 -7.93 -3.44
N ASP A 199 7.52 -8.48 -2.59
CA ASP A 199 8.04 -9.84 -2.64
C ASP A 199 7.07 -10.88 -2.08
N SER A 200 7.52 -12.14 -2.10
CA SER A 200 6.69 -13.30 -1.79
C SER A 200 6.07 -13.28 -0.40
N TYR A 201 6.72 -12.67 0.59
CA TYR A 201 6.16 -12.51 1.92
C TYR A 201 4.92 -11.60 1.88
N CYS A 202 5.04 -10.41 1.29
CA CYS A 202 3.95 -9.46 1.19
C CYS A 202 2.80 -9.98 0.32
N GLN A 203 3.12 -10.70 -0.76
CA GLN A 203 2.13 -11.36 -1.62
C GLN A 203 1.33 -12.42 -0.86
N GLN A 204 2.00 -13.24 -0.04
CA GLN A 204 1.34 -14.22 0.81
C GLN A 204 0.36 -13.57 1.78
N GLU A 205 0.76 -12.48 2.46
CA GLU A 205 -0.10 -11.74 3.39
C GLU A 205 -1.33 -11.17 2.69
N VAL A 206 -1.18 -10.63 1.47
CA VAL A 206 -2.32 -10.16 0.66
C VAL A 206 -3.28 -11.30 0.34
N ILE A 207 -2.78 -12.45 -0.13
CA ILE A 207 -3.63 -13.60 -0.46
C ILE A 207 -4.33 -14.13 0.81
N GLY A 208 -3.62 -14.25 1.93
CA GLY A 208 -4.20 -14.66 3.21
C GLY A 208 -5.32 -13.73 3.70
N ALA A 209 -5.11 -12.41 3.61
CA ALA A 209 -6.12 -11.42 3.95
C ALA A 209 -7.36 -11.51 3.05
N LEU A 210 -7.17 -11.67 1.73
CA LEU A 210 -8.28 -11.84 0.79
C LEU A 210 -9.05 -13.14 1.03
N VAL A 211 -8.37 -14.25 1.28
CA VAL A 211 -9.02 -15.52 1.65
C VAL A 211 -9.86 -15.35 2.92
N THR A 212 -9.34 -14.63 3.92
CA THR A 212 -10.07 -14.33 5.16
C THR A 212 -11.34 -13.53 4.89
N HIS A 213 -11.28 -12.55 3.98
CA HIS A 213 -12.46 -11.79 3.56
C HIS A 213 -13.50 -12.67 2.84
N VAL A 214 -13.07 -13.59 1.97
CA VAL A 214 -13.98 -14.55 1.29
C VAL A 214 -14.66 -15.48 2.30
N CYS A 215 -13.95 -15.87 3.36
CA CYS A 215 -14.49 -16.73 4.41
C CYS A 215 -15.32 -15.98 5.47
N SER A 216 -15.46 -14.65 5.38
CA SER A 216 -16.08 -13.81 6.42
C SER A 216 -17.59 -14.00 6.60
N GLY A 217 -18.29 -14.53 5.57
CA GLY A 217 -19.74 -14.70 5.56
C GLY A 217 -20.54 -13.43 5.27
N TYR A 218 -19.89 -12.28 5.01
CA TYR A 218 -20.56 -11.03 4.64
C TYR A 218 -20.60 -10.87 3.11
N PRO A 219 -21.77 -11.01 2.44
CA PRO A 219 -21.81 -11.14 0.97
C PRO A 219 -21.10 -10.04 0.19
N ALA A 220 -21.26 -8.77 0.60
CA ALA A 220 -20.59 -7.64 -0.05
C ALA A 220 -19.05 -7.68 0.11
N GLU A 221 -18.55 -8.04 1.29
CA GLU A 221 -17.11 -8.19 1.57
C GLU A 221 -16.53 -9.34 0.75
N VAL A 222 -17.26 -10.45 0.68
CA VAL A 222 -16.91 -11.63 -0.12
C VAL A 222 -16.83 -11.29 -1.62
N ASP A 223 -17.82 -10.58 -2.17
CA ASP A 223 -17.86 -10.22 -3.59
C ASP A 223 -16.66 -9.36 -3.99
N VAL A 224 -16.30 -8.39 -3.14
CA VAL A 224 -15.13 -7.53 -3.32
C VAL A 224 -13.84 -8.34 -3.27
N ALA A 225 -13.67 -9.20 -2.26
CA ALA A 225 -12.45 -10.02 -2.14
C ALA A 225 -12.29 -10.98 -3.33
N LEU A 226 -13.38 -11.61 -3.79
CA LEU A 226 -13.35 -12.42 -5.01
C LEU A 226 -13.06 -11.60 -6.26
N ASN A 227 -13.52 -10.35 -6.36
CA ASN A 227 -13.16 -9.45 -7.47
C ASN A 227 -11.65 -9.20 -7.49
N VAL A 228 -11.08 -8.84 -6.34
CA VAL A 228 -9.64 -8.59 -6.21
C VAL A 228 -8.84 -9.85 -6.56
N LEU A 229 -9.21 -11.02 -6.03
CA LEU A 229 -8.56 -12.29 -6.37
C LEU A 229 -8.65 -12.61 -7.87
N THR A 230 -9.80 -12.36 -8.50
CA THR A 230 -9.98 -12.57 -9.95
C THR A 230 -9.03 -11.68 -10.75
N GLU A 231 -8.93 -10.40 -10.40
CA GLU A 231 -8.00 -9.46 -11.05
C GLU A 231 -6.53 -9.89 -10.83
N LEU A 232 -6.16 -10.27 -9.61
CA LEU A 232 -4.80 -10.73 -9.30
C LEU A 232 -4.42 -11.99 -10.08
N VAL A 233 -5.32 -12.97 -10.18
CA VAL A 233 -5.06 -14.18 -10.99
C VAL A 233 -4.98 -13.84 -12.48
N THR A 234 -5.77 -12.88 -12.95
CA THR A 234 -5.73 -12.42 -14.35
C THR A 234 -4.39 -11.77 -14.69
N LEU A 235 -3.89 -10.89 -13.81
CA LEU A 235 -2.69 -10.09 -14.05
C LEU A 235 -1.38 -10.79 -13.66
N HIS A 236 -1.43 -11.65 -12.64
CA HIS A 236 -0.25 -12.23 -11.99
C HIS A 236 -0.41 -13.73 -11.71
N SER A 237 -1.06 -14.48 -12.62
CA SER A 237 -1.37 -15.92 -12.46
C SER A 237 -0.23 -16.75 -11.87
N ALA A 238 0.99 -16.64 -12.41
CA ALA A 238 2.15 -17.40 -11.94
C ALA A 238 2.54 -17.08 -10.49
N ALA A 239 2.45 -15.82 -10.07
CA ALA A 239 2.75 -15.43 -8.69
C ALA A 239 1.63 -15.89 -7.74
N VAL A 240 0.37 -15.75 -8.13
CA VAL A 240 -0.76 -16.21 -7.31
C VAL A 240 -0.79 -17.74 -7.17
N ALA A 241 -0.32 -18.48 -8.18
CA ALA A 241 -0.27 -19.94 -8.16
C ALA A 241 0.55 -20.50 -6.99
N LEU A 242 1.63 -19.80 -6.59
CA LEU A 242 2.46 -20.15 -5.44
C LEU A 242 1.67 -20.20 -4.11
N TYR A 243 0.54 -19.48 -4.07
CA TYR A 243 -0.33 -19.35 -2.90
C TYR A 243 -1.68 -20.06 -3.08
N ALA A 244 -1.83 -20.89 -4.12
CA ALA A 244 -3.09 -21.53 -4.44
C ALA A 244 -3.61 -22.47 -3.33
N VAL A 245 -2.75 -22.95 -2.44
CA VAL A 245 -3.15 -23.74 -1.26
C VAL A 245 -4.10 -22.94 -0.37
N PHE A 246 -3.86 -21.64 -0.16
CA PHE A 246 -4.74 -20.78 0.63
C PHE A 246 -6.10 -20.60 -0.05
N ILE A 247 -6.10 -20.35 -1.37
CA ILE A 247 -7.32 -20.16 -2.17
C ILE A 247 -8.14 -21.47 -2.21
N LYS A 248 -7.46 -22.62 -2.30
CA LYS A 248 -8.11 -23.93 -2.21
C LYS A 248 -8.78 -24.14 -0.85
N GLY A 249 -8.22 -23.61 0.23
CA GLY A 249 -8.81 -23.69 1.57
C GLY A 249 -10.21 -23.06 1.67
N ILE A 250 -10.58 -22.14 0.76
CA ILE A 250 -11.93 -21.57 0.71
C ILE A 250 -12.99 -22.67 0.45
N LEU A 251 -12.63 -23.78 -0.20
CA LEU A 251 -13.55 -24.90 -0.46
C LEU A 251 -14.10 -25.54 0.83
N ASP A 252 -13.39 -25.41 1.95
CA ASP A 252 -13.86 -25.90 3.25
C ASP A 252 -14.93 -24.97 3.87
N TYR A 253 -15.20 -23.81 3.24
CA TYR A 253 -16.13 -22.77 3.68
C TYR A 253 -17.20 -22.44 2.62
N LEU A 254 -17.51 -23.37 1.71
CA LEU A 254 -18.52 -23.14 0.65
C LEU A 254 -19.90 -22.78 1.20
N ASP A 255 -20.25 -23.26 2.39
CA ASP A 255 -21.54 -22.97 3.06
C ASP A 255 -21.73 -21.48 3.36
N ASN A 256 -20.64 -20.70 3.42
CA ASN A 256 -20.69 -19.24 3.63
C ASN A 256 -20.88 -18.45 2.33
N LEU A 257 -20.92 -19.12 1.17
CA LEU A 257 -20.93 -18.49 -0.15
C LEU A 257 -22.26 -18.71 -0.87
N ASN A 258 -22.74 -17.68 -1.55
CA ASN A 258 -23.88 -17.83 -2.46
C ASN A 258 -23.44 -18.42 -3.82
N ILE A 259 -24.40 -18.85 -4.64
CA ILE A 259 -24.13 -19.50 -5.93
C ILE A 259 -23.28 -18.66 -6.90
N HIS A 260 -23.42 -17.34 -6.89
CA HIS A 260 -22.62 -16.45 -7.74
C HIS A 260 -21.16 -16.38 -7.27
N GLN A 261 -20.95 -16.34 -5.96
CA GLN A 261 -19.63 -16.36 -5.33
C GLN A 261 -18.93 -17.69 -5.54
N ILE A 262 -19.66 -18.81 -5.40
CA ILE A 262 -19.16 -20.15 -5.71
C ILE A 262 -18.69 -20.21 -7.17
N ARG A 263 -19.52 -19.76 -8.12
CA ARG A 263 -19.14 -19.75 -9.55
C ARG A 263 -17.82 -19.00 -9.78
N LYS A 264 -17.65 -17.85 -9.13
CA LYS A 264 -16.46 -17.02 -9.25
C LYS A 264 -15.23 -17.63 -8.58
N LEU A 265 -15.38 -18.29 -7.42
CA LEU A 265 -14.33 -19.07 -6.80
C LEU A 265 -13.85 -20.20 -7.73
N PHE A 266 -14.77 -20.94 -8.33
CA PHE A 266 -14.43 -22.00 -9.28
C PHE A 266 -13.78 -21.45 -10.56
N GLN A 267 -14.15 -20.26 -11.01
CA GLN A 267 -13.46 -19.56 -12.09
C GLN A 267 -11.99 -19.27 -11.71
N ILE A 268 -11.75 -18.68 -10.52
CA ILE A 268 -10.41 -18.39 -10.01
C ILE A 268 -9.57 -19.67 -9.93
N LEU A 269 -10.10 -20.74 -9.32
CA LEU A 269 -9.41 -22.01 -9.20
C LEU A 269 -9.10 -22.65 -10.56
N SER A 270 -10.03 -22.56 -11.51
CA SER A 270 -9.82 -23.05 -12.88
C SER A 270 -8.72 -22.26 -13.58
N MET A 271 -8.73 -20.93 -13.48
CA MET A 271 -7.67 -20.08 -14.04
C MET A 271 -6.29 -20.45 -13.48
N LEU A 272 -6.20 -20.75 -12.19
CA LEU A 272 -4.96 -21.20 -11.56
C LEU A 272 -4.55 -22.61 -12.05
N ALA A 273 -5.48 -23.56 -12.10
CA ALA A 273 -5.23 -24.93 -12.53
C ALA A 273 -4.76 -25.04 -13.99
N PHE A 274 -5.26 -24.16 -14.87
CA PHE A 274 -4.93 -24.15 -16.30
C PHE A 274 -3.94 -23.04 -16.69
N SER A 275 -3.40 -22.29 -15.72
CA SER A 275 -2.30 -21.36 -15.98
C SER A 275 -1.05 -22.15 -16.40
N LYS A 276 -0.36 -21.72 -17.46
CA LYS A 276 0.75 -22.44 -18.12
C LYS A 276 2.06 -22.46 -17.29
N GLY A 277 2.02 -22.95 -16.06
CA GLY A 277 3.17 -23.11 -15.16
C GLY A 277 3.28 -24.54 -14.60
N ARG A 278 4.51 -25.00 -14.32
CA ARG A 278 4.84 -26.37 -13.85
C ARG A 278 4.07 -26.86 -12.60
N GLU A 279 3.44 -25.96 -11.84
CA GLU A 279 2.70 -26.26 -10.61
C GLU A 279 1.18 -26.45 -10.80
N GLY A 280 0.64 -26.13 -11.98
CA GLY A 280 -0.77 -26.37 -12.31
C GLY A 280 -1.19 -27.83 -12.17
N GLY A 281 -0.23 -28.76 -12.23
CA GLY A 281 -0.44 -30.20 -12.02
C GLY A 281 -0.97 -30.55 -10.63
N HIS A 282 -0.48 -29.92 -9.54
CA HIS A 282 -0.93 -30.27 -8.18
C HIS A 282 -2.35 -29.78 -7.90
N ILE A 283 -2.76 -28.66 -8.52
CA ILE A 283 -4.13 -28.15 -8.47
C ILE A 283 -5.03 -28.95 -9.41
N GLN A 284 -4.58 -29.27 -10.64
CA GLN A 284 -5.32 -30.12 -11.59
C GLN A 284 -5.64 -31.50 -11.04
N VAL A 285 -4.67 -32.17 -10.41
CA VAL A 285 -4.87 -33.52 -9.86
C VAL A 285 -5.95 -33.51 -8.78
N ARG A 286 -6.01 -32.46 -7.94
CA ARG A 286 -7.05 -32.34 -6.91
C ARG A 286 -8.39 -31.82 -7.43
N PHE A 287 -8.41 -30.95 -8.45
CA PHE A 287 -9.66 -30.54 -9.10
C PHE A 287 -10.38 -31.75 -9.71
N ARG A 288 -9.62 -32.68 -10.31
CA ARG A 288 -10.11 -33.98 -10.80
C ARG A 288 -10.62 -34.92 -9.70
N ILE A 289 -10.12 -34.81 -8.48
CA ILE A 289 -10.54 -35.64 -7.34
C ILE A 289 -11.87 -35.15 -6.73
N TYR A 290 -12.08 -33.83 -6.64
CA TYR A 290 -13.33 -33.26 -6.13
C TYR A 290 -14.44 -33.16 -7.19
N PHE A 291 -14.07 -33.05 -8.47
CA PHE A 291 -14.99 -33.10 -9.60
C PHE A 291 -14.40 -34.01 -10.69
N PRO A 292 -14.72 -35.32 -10.70
CA PRO A 292 -14.39 -36.17 -11.83
C PRO A 292 -15.19 -35.66 -13.03
N ILE A 293 -14.53 -34.93 -13.92
CA ILE A 293 -15.05 -34.68 -15.26
C ILE A 293 -15.03 -36.05 -15.94
N HIS A 294 -16.17 -36.76 -15.91
CA HIS A 294 -16.42 -37.87 -16.82
C HIS A 294 -16.48 -37.31 -18.24
N ALA A 295 -15.31 -37.21 -18.86
CA ALA A 295 -15.22 -37.20 -20.31
C ALA A 295 -15.45 -38.64 -20.79
N GLU A 296 -16.68 -39.13 -20.68
CA GLU A 296 -17.11 -40.22 -21.55
C GLU A 296 -17.40 -39.61 -22.91
N GLY A 297 -16.57 -40.01 -23.87
CA GLY A 297 -16.71 -39.63 -25.26
C GLY A 297 -18.10 -40.02 -25.76
N VAL A 298 -18.80 -39.02 -26.29
CA VAL A 298 -19.81 -39.26 -27.32
C VAL A 298 -19.06 -39.88 -28.49
N GLN A 299 -19.31 -41.17 -28.72
CA GLN A 299 -18.98 -41.88 -29.96
C GLN A 299 -19.70 -41.25 -31.14
#